data_AF-A4JDC1-F1
#
_entry.id   AF-A4JDC1-F1
#
_cell.length_a   1.000
_cell.length_b   1.000
_cell.length_c   1.000
_cell.angle_alpha   90.00
_cell.angle_beta   90.00
_cell.angle_gamma   90.00
#
_symmetry.space_group_name_H-M   'P 1'
#
loop_
_entity.id
_entity.type
_entity.pdbx_description
1 polymer ?
#
loop_
_entity_poly.entity_id
_entity_poly.type
_entity_poly.pdbx_seq_one_letter_code
_entity_poly.pdbx_strand_id
1 'polypeptide(L)'
;MSYPMSTRARLRTAIVERGLSMQEAARTVGVPYGTAVNWRRDASKSGDDWLVARKRKASLTPQNLFSRALAAYERTLDEIERDPNLSPIERAELLVALLRRLDGIRLPRHDGKVVAR
;
A
#
# COMPACT_ATOMS: atom_id res chain seq x y z
N MET A 1 37.74 -4.36 -8.19
CA MET A 1 37.40 -3.64 -6.95
C MET A 1 36.43 -4.46 -6.12
N SER A 2 36.78 -4.77 -4.86
CA SER A 2 35.83 -5.29 -3.87
C SER A 2 35.17 -4.10 -3.19
N TYR A 3 33.85 -3.95 -3.34
CA TYR A 3 33.12 -2.86 -2.68
C TYR A 3 32.72 -3.30 -1.25
N PRO A 4 32.73 -2.39 -0.27
CA PRO A 4 32.27 -2.68 1.08
C PRO A 4 30.81 -3.14 1.10
N MET A 5 30.44 -4.07 1.99
CA MET A 5 29.05 -4.51 2.16
C MET A 5 28.08 -3.35 2.48
N SER A 6 28.58 -2.31 3.16
CA SER A 6 27.83 -1.07 3.43
C SER A 6 27.36 -0.35 2.16
N THR A 7 28.10 -0.47 1.06
CA THR A 7 27.75 0.12 -0.25
C THR A 7 26.53 -0.57 -0.85
N ARG A 8 26.49 -1.90 -0.78
CA ARG A 8 25.34 -2.70 -1.25
C ARG A 8 24.10 -2.42 -0.39
N ALA A 9 24.26 -2.28 0.92
CA ALA A 9 23.17 -1.89 1.82
C ALA A 9 22.63 -0.50 1.49
N ARG A 10 23.50 0.49 1.27
CA ARG A 10 23.08 1.84 0.82
C ARG A 10 22.31 1.82 -0.50
N LEU A 11 22.74 0.98 -1.45
CA LEU A 11 22.04 0.79 -2.73
C LEU A 11 20.64 0.21 -2.53
N ARG A 12 20.51 -0.82 -1.69
CA ARG A 12 19.21 -1.41 -1.32
C ARG A 12 18.31 -0.35 -0.69
N THR A 13 18.80 0.42 0.29
CA THR A 13 18.03 1.50 0.92
C THR A 13 17.58 2.56 -0.09
N ALA A 14 18.44 2.97 -1.01
CA ALA A 14 18.10 3.92 -2.06
C ALA A 14 16.93 3.42 -2.95
N ILE A 15 16.88 2.13 -3.25
CA ILE A 15 15.83 1.53 -4.09
C ILE A 15 14.55 1.27 -3.28
N VAL A 16 14.66 0.58 -2.15
CA VAL A 16 13.52 0.09 -1.35
C VAL A 16 12.91 1.21 -0.54
N GLU A 17 13.74 1.96 0.20
CA GLU A 17 13.24 2.93 1.16
C GLU A 17 12.93 4.27 0.51
N ARG A 18 13.79 4.72 -0.42
CA ARG A 18 13.68 6.03 -1.09
C ARG A 18 13.01 5.96 -2.46
N GLY A 19 12.79 4.77 -3.01
CA GLY A 19 12.10 4.61 -4.29
C GLY A 19 12.88 5.14 -5.51
N LEU A 20 14.21 5.28 -5.43
CA LEU A 20 15.01 5.74 -6.57
C LEU A 20 15.03 4.71 -7.70
N SER A 21 15.20 5.16 -8.95
CA SER A 21 15.50 4.25 -10.06
C SER A 21 16.87 3.61 -9.87
N MET A 22 17.15 2.50 -10.56
CA MET A 22 18.43 1.81 -10.46
C MET A 22 19.61 2.72 -10.85
N GLN A 23 19.43 3.53 -11.90
CA GLN A 23 20.46 4.44 -12.40
C GLN A 23 20.73 5.58 -11.42
N GLU A 24 19.68 6.16 -10.84
CA GLU A 24 19.81 7.19 -9.80
C GLU A 24 20.46 6.61 -8.54
N ALA A 25 20.00 5.45 -8.07
CA ALA A 25 20.54 4.80 -6.88
C ALA A 25 22.02 4.45 -7.05
N ALA A 26 22.42 3.93 -8.22
CA ALA A 26 23.82 3.65 -8.55
C ALA A 26 24.68 4.92 -8.51
N ARG A 27 24.19 6.02 -9.10
CA ARG A 27 24.84 7.34 -9.05
C ARG A 27 24.93 7.89 -7.62
N THR A 28 23.87 7.79 -6.84
CA THR A 28 23.82 8.24 -5.43
C THR A 28 24.80 7.49 -4.54
N VAL A 29 25.03 6.21 -4.82
CA VAL A 29 25.92 5.36 -4.03
C VAL A 29 27.36 5.37 -4.56
N GLY A 30 27.56 5.80 -5.81
CA GLY A 30 28.88 5.90 -6.44
C GLY A 30 29.37 4.57 -7.03
N VAL A 31 28.47 3.76 -7.58
CA VAL A 31 28.81 2.47 -8.21
C VAL A 31 28.41 2.45 -9.68
N PRO A 32 29.16 1.76 -10.55
CA PRO A 32 28.76 1.55 -11.94
C PRO A 32 27.39 0.85 -12.03
N TYR A 33 26.59 1.24 -13.01
CA TYR A 33 25.26 0.68 -13.22
C TYR A 33 25.28 -0.85 -13.37
N GLY A 34 26.22 -1.40 -14.13
CA GLY A 34 26.38 -2.85 -14.30
C GLY A 34 26.64 -3.59 -12.98
N THR A 35 27.43 -2.99 -12.07
CA THR A 35 27.65 -3.53 -10.72
C THR A 35 26.38 -3.52 -9.89
N ALA A 36 25.62 -2.42 -9.92
CA ALA A 36 24.34 -2.30 -9.22
C ALA A 36 23.31 -3.35 -9.69
N VAL A 37 23.22 -3.58 -11.00
CA VAL A 37 22.33 -4.59 -11.59
C VAL A 37 22.74 -6.01 -11.15
N ASN A 38 24.04 -6.31 -11.16
CA ASN A 38 24.54 -7.61 -10.71
C ASN A 38 24.19 -7.85 -9.23
N TRP A 39 24.42 -6.88 -8.35
CA TRP A 39 24.08 -7.02 -6.94
C TRP A 39 22.60 -7.20 -6.67
N ARG A 40 21.73 -6.52 -7.44
CA ARG A 40 20.29 -6.77 -7.35
C ARG A 40 19.95 -8.19 -7.80
N ARG A 41 20.53 -8.66 -8.91
CA ARG A 41 20.31 -10.03 -9.40
C ARG A 41 20.74 -11.06 -8.37
N ASP A 42 21.91 -10.87 -7.76
CA ASP A 42 22.42 -11.76 -6.72
C ASP A 42 21.54 -11.70 -5.47
N ALA A 43 21.01 -10.52 -5.11
CA ALA A 43 20.10 -10.37 -3.97
C ALA A 43 18.77 -11.12 -4.22
N SER A 44 18.22 -10.98 -5.42
CA SER A 44 17.01 -11.70 -5.87
C SER A 44 17.24 -13.23 -5.84
N LYS A 45 18.39 -13.72 -6.32
CA LYS A 45 18.77 -15.14 -6.22
C LYS A 45 18.88 -15.65 -4.78
N SER A 46 19.31 -14.79 -3.85
CA SER A 46 19.32 -15.11 -2.41
C SER A 46 17.98 -14.89 -1.69
N GLY A 47 16.92 -14.54 -2.41
CA GLY A 47 15.57 -14.33 -1.86
C GLY A 47 15.25 -12.90 -1.41
N ASP A 48 16.19 -11.96 -1.48
CA ASP A 48 15.97 -10.53 -1.18
C ASP A 48 15.76 -9.74 -2.48
N ASP A 49 14.57 -9.88 -3.07
CA ASP A 49 14.21 -9.10 -4.26
C ASP A 49 13.84 -7.66 -3.87
N TRP A 50 14.75 -6.73 -4.16
CA TRP A 50 14.60 -5.31 -3.81
C TRP A 50 13.42 -4.63 -4.52
N LEU A 51 13.04 -5.06 -5.72
CA LEU A 51 11.90 -4.46 -6.41
C LEU A 51 10.59 -4.97 -5.83
N VAL A 52 10.53 -6.24 -5.43
CA VAL A 52 9.38 -6.77 -4.68
C VAL A 52 9.26 -6.07 -3.33
N ALA A 53 10.36 -5.90 -2.60
CA ALA A 53 10.37 -5.18 -1.34
C ALA A 53 9.89 -3.72 -1.52
N ARG A 54 10.39 -3.01 -2.53
CA ARG A 54 9.93 -1.66 -2.89
C ARG A 54 8.43 -1.62 -3.19
N LYS A 55 7.93 -2.55 -4.00
CA LYS A 55 6.50 -2.63 -4.35
C LYS A 55 5.63 -2.89 -3.11
N ARG A 56 6.05 -3.81 -2.23
CA ARG A 56 5.38 -4.07 -0.95
C ARG A 56 5.34 -2.83 -0.07
N LYS A 57 6.44 -2.08 0.03
CA LYS A 57 6.44 -0.81 0.77
C LYS A 57 5.47 0.21 0.16
N ALA A 58 5.51 0.36 -1.16
CA ALA A 58 4.61 1.28 -1.87
C ALA A 58 3.13 0.91 -1.66
N SER A 59 2.77 -0.37 -1.54
CA SER A 59 1.39 -0.78 -1.26
C SER A 59 0.94 -0.58 0.20
N LEU A 60 1.87 -0.25 1.09
CA LEU A 60 1.62 0.04 2.52
C LEU A 60 1.58 1.54 2.83
N THR A 61 1.55 2.41 1.82
CA THR A 61 1.32 3.85 2.08
C THR A 61 -0.09 4.07 2.63
N PRO A 62 -0.31 5.08 3.49
CA PRO A 62 -1.64 5.38 4.02
C PRO A 62 -2.70 5.55 2.94
N GLN A 63 -2.35 6.19 1.82
CA GLN A 63 -3.25 6.37 0.67
C GLN A 63 -3.62 5.04 0.03
N ASN A 64 -2.65 4.16 -0.24
CA ASN A 64 -2.94 2.87 -0.86
C ASN A 64 -3.69 1.93 0.09
N LEU A 65 -3.39 1.98 1.39
CA LEU A 65 -4.16 1.24 2.40
C LEU A 65 -5.60 1.73 2.46
N PHE A 66 -5.82 3.03 2.43
CA PHE A 66 -7.15 3.63 2.39
C PHE A 66 -7.92 3.23 1.13
N SER A 67 -7.33 3.38 -0.07
CA SER A 67 -7.97 2.94 -1.32
C SER A 67 -8.33 1.46 -1.31
N ARG A 68 -7.46 0.61 -0.75
CA ARG A 68 -7.75 -0.82 -0.60
C ARG A 68 -8.89 -1.10 0.38
N ALA A 69 -8.96 -0.35 1.48
CA ALA A 69 -10.05 -0.46 2.44
C ALA A 69 -11.39 -0.02 1.82
N LEU A 70 -11.39 1.08 1.05
CA LEU A 70 -12.57 1.55 0.33
C LEU A 70 -13.06 0.51 -0.70
N ALA A 71 -12.15 -0.02 -1.52
CA ALA A 71 -12.50 -1.05 -2.49
C ALA A 71 -13.03 -2.34 -1.83
N ALA A 72 -12.52 -2.70 -0.64
CA ALA A 72 -13.05 -3.83 0.12
C ALA A 72 -14.47 -3.53 0.62
N TYR A 73 -14.72 -2.32 1.11
CA TYR A 73 -16.03 -1.86 1.54
C TYR A 73 -17.06 -1.89 0.40
N GLU A 74 -16.72 -1.35 -0.77
CA GLU A 74 -17.59 -1.35 -1.96
C GLU A 74 -17.98 -2.78 -2.38
N ARG A 75 -17.02 -3.73 -2.36
CA ARG A 75 -17.31 -5.14 -2.67
C ARG A 75 -18.27 -5.76 -1.66
N THR A 76 -18.07 -5.51 -0.38
CA THR A 76 -18.95 -6.03 0.67
C THR A 76 -20.36 -5.44 0.55
N LEU A 77 -20.50 -4.15 0.23
CA LEU A 77 -21.81 -3.55 -0.08
C LEU A 77 -22.47 -4.28 -1.26
N ASP A 78 -21.76 -4.42 -2.38
CA ASP A 78 -22.25 -5.09 -3.58
C ASP A 78 -22.69 -6.54 -3.31
N GLU A 79 -21.93 -7.28 -2.48
CA GLU A 79 -22.27 -8.65 -2.08
C GLU A 79 -23.56 -8.70 -1.26
N ILE A 80 -23.72 -7.81 -0.27
CA ILE A 80 -24.94 -7.73 0.55
C ILE A 80 -26.16 -7.32 -0.30
N GLU A 81 -25.99 -6.36 -1.21
CA GLU A 81 -27.07 -5.87 -2.07
C GLU A 81 -27.52 -6.89 -3.12
N ARG A 82 -26.62 -7.76 -3.57
CA ARG A 82 -26.93 -8.75 -4.62
C ARG A 82 -27.31 -10.12 -4.08
N ASP A 83 -27.16 -10.40 -2.79
CA ASP A 83 -27.51 -11.71 -2.23
C ASP A 83 -29.03 -11.96 -2.26
N PRO A 84 -29.50 -12.91 -3.09
CA PRO A 84 -30.93 -13.20 -3.22
C PRO A 84 -31.52 -13.94 -2.02
N ASN A 85 -30.68 -14.48 -1.13
CA ASN A 85 -31.12 -15.29 0.00
C ASN A 85 -31.36 -14.46 1.28
N LEU A 86 -30.94 -13.19 1.30
CA LEU A 86 -31.18 -12.28 2.42
C LEU A 86 -32.61 -11.77 2.38
N SER A 87 -33.33 -11.90 3.51
CA SER A 87 -34.58 -11.19 3.68
C SER A 87 -34.36 -9.66 3.72
N PRO A 88 -35.37 -8.83 3.42
CA PRO A 88 -35.23 -7.37 3.47
C PRO A 88 -34.76 -6.84 4.83
N ILE A 89 -35.17 -7.48 5.93
CA ILE A 89 -34.81 -7.06 7.29
C ILE A 89 -33.35 -7.40 7.58
N GLU A 90 -32.92 -8.63 7.32
CA GLU A 90 -31.52 -9.06 7.51
C GLU A 90 -30.56 -8.21 6.67
N ARG A 91 -30.95 -7.88 5.44
CA ARG A 91 -30.17 -6.98 4.58
C ARG A 91 -30.01 -5.60 5.20
N ALA A 92 -31.09 -4.99 5.69
CA ALA A 92 -31.03 -3.68 6.33
C ALA A 92 -30.13 -3.70 7.58
N GLU A 93 -30.21 -4.76 8.38
CA GLU A 93 -29.37 -4.94 9.58
C GLU A 93 -27.88 -5.05 9.22
N LEU A 94 -27.53 -5.81 8.18
CA LEU A 94 -26.15 -5.95 7.70
C LEU A 94 -25.59 -4.63 7.16
N LEU A 95 -26.39 -3.87 6.39
CA LEU A 95 -25.99 -2.55 5.88
C LEU A 95 -25.76 -1.56 7.03
N VAL A 96 -26.62 -1.54 8.04
CA VAL A 96 -26.43 -0.71 9.24
C VAL A 96 -25.19 -1.13 10.01
N ALA A 97 -24.93 -2.43 10.17
CA ALA A 97 -23.73 -2.93 10.83
C ALA A 97 -22.45 -2.53 10.09
N LEU A 98 -22.47 -2.56 8.75
CA LEU A 98 -21.37 -2.17 7.90
C LEU A 98 -21.07 -0.65 8.00
N LEU A 99 -22.10 0.20 7.98
CA LEU A 99 -21.99 1.65 8.18
C LEU A 99 -21.42 2.01 9.56
N ARG A 100 -21.91 1.37 10.63
CA ARG A 100 -21.38 1.58 11.99
C ARG A 100 -19.89 1.25 12.09
N ARG A 101 -19.41 0.28 11.31
CA ARG A 101 -18.00 -0.10 11.25
C ARG A 101 -17.14 0.96 10.56
N LEU A 102 -17.73 1.74 9.64
CA LEU A 102 -17.10 2.93 9.07
C LEU A 102 -17.15 4.13 10.01
N ASP A 103 -18.22 4.33 10.77
CA ASP A 103 -18.33 5.49 11.68
C ASP A 103 -17.27 5.50 12.79
N GLY A 104 -16.69 4.34 13.14
CA GLY A 104 -15.50 4.25 13.99
C GLY A 104 -14.23 4.88 13.38
N ILE A 105 -14.24 5.13 12.06
CA ILE A 105 -13.24 5.87 11.28
C ILE A 105 -13.81 7.26 11.04
N ARG A 106 -13.79 8.10 12.08
CA ARG A 106 -14.35 9.46 12.11
C ARG A 106 -14.19 10.22 10.79
N LEU A 107 -15.25 10.29 9.98
CA LEU A 107 -15.32 11.20 8.83
C LEU A 107 -15.25 12.64 9.35
N PRO A 108 -14.52 13.57 8.69
CA PRO A 108 -14.50 14.96 9.10
C PRO A 108 -15.93 15.49 9.08
N ARG A 109 -16.46 15.83 10.26
CA ARG A 109 -17.76 16.49 10.38
C ARG A 109 -17.64 17.83 9.67
N HIS A 110 -18.32 17.97 8.54
CA HIS A 110 -18.76 19.28 8.11
C HIS A 110 -19.85 19.71 9.09
N ASP A 111 -19.51 20.66 9.96
CA ASP A 111 -20.44 21.30 10.89
C ASP A 111 -21.47 22.13 10.10
N GLY A 112 -22.41 21.42 9.48
CA GLY A 112 -23.62 21.99 8.91
C GLY A 112 -24.64 22.20 10.01
N LYS A 113 -24.62 23.38 10.63
CA LYS A 113 -25.71 23.86 11.48
C LYS A 113 -27.02 23.78 10.70
N VAL A 114 -27.89 22.84 11.06
CA VAL A 114 -29.31 22.93 10.72
C VAL A 114 -29.94 23.83 11.77
N VAL A 115 -30.08 25.11 11.42
CA VAL A 115 -30.90 26.06 12.19
C VAL A 115 -32.36 25.71 11.90
N ALA A 116 -33.08 25.23 12.91
CA ALA A 116 -34.53 25.07 12.86
C ALA A 116 -35.20 26.45 12.70
N ARG A 117 -36.10 26.56 11.72
CA ARG A 117 -37.17 27.55 11.70
C ARG A 117 -38.49 26.80 11.66
#